data_AF-A0A951AYE6-F1
#
_entry.id   AF-A0A951AYE6-F1
#
_cell.length_a   1.000
_cell.length_b   1.000
_cell.length_c   1.000
_cell.angle_alpha   90.00
_cell.angle_beta   90.00
_cell.angle_gamma   90.00
#
_symmetry.space_group_name_H-M   'P 1'
#
loop_
_entity.id
_entity.type
_entity.pdbx_description
1 polymer ?
#
loop_
_entity_poly.entity_id
_entity_poly.type
_entity_poly.pdbx_seq_one_letter_code
_entity_poly.pdbx_strand_id
1 'polypeptide(L)'
;MGEYDTDILEWSEHQAALLRRVAAGEAPNEGPDWPNIIEEIESVGRSDLHRVESLLFQALVQMLKAEGWPLSLAAPGWRGDARGFRAQARRAFAPSMRQRIDLPGLYADAFKALPDTIDGQPPLRVSDDARRAVERRVTAA
;
A
#
# COMPACT_ATOMS: atom_id res chain seq x y z
N MET A 1 9.93 -7.05 -26.93
CA MET A 1 8.51 -6.94 -26.55
C MET A 1 7.85 -8.20 -27.07
N GLY A 2 7.85 -9.23 -26.24
CA GLY A 2 7.37 -10.57 -26.59
C GLY A 2 5.90 -10.75 -26.21
N GLU A 3 5.32 -11.85 -26.69
CA GLU A 3 3.92 -12.29 -26.60
C GLU A 3 3.27 -12.19 -25.19
N TYR A 4 4.07 -12.13 -24.13
CA TYR A 4 3.68 -11.93 -22.71
C TYR A 4 2.82 -10.69 -22.44
N ASP A 5 2.98 -9.62 -23.22
CA ASP A 5 2.32 -8.33 -22.96
C ASP A 5 0.82 -8.34 -23.34
N THR A 6 0.30 -9.48 -23.83
CA THR A 6 -1.02 -9.56 -24.49
C THR A 6 -2.10 -10.25 -23.64
N ASP A 7 -1.76 -11.26 -22.83
CA ASP A 7 -2.68 -11.90 -21.88
C ASP A 7 -1.93 -12.59 -20.71
N ILE A 8 -1.70 -11.83 -19.63
CA ILE A 8 -1.03 -12.32 -18.43
C ILE A 8 -1.81 -13.44 -17.72
N LEU A 9 -3.15 -13.44 -17.85
CA LEU A 9 -3.99 -14.45 -17.20
C LEU A 9 -3.76 -15.80 -17.88
N GLU A 10 -3.90 -15.86 -19.21
CA GLU A 10 -3.67 -17.08 -19.98
C GLU A 10 -2.23 -17.60 -19.80
N TRP A 11 -1.23 -16.70 -19.85
CA TRP A 11 0.16 -17.08 -19.59
C TRP A 11 0.34 -17.68 -18.20
N SER A 12 -0.22 -17.05 -17.16
CA SER A 12 -0.04 -17.51 -15.77
C SER A 12 -0.70 -18.88 -15.51
N GLU A 13 -1.86 -19.13 -16.13
CA GLU A 13 -2.55 -20.42 -16.04
C GLU A 13 -1.78 -21.53 -16.74
N HIS A 14 -1.22 -21.24 -17.93
CA HIS A 14 -0.36 -22.15 -18.68
C HIS A 14 0.92 -22.50 -17.89
N GLN A 15 1.63 -21.49 -17.38
CA GLN A 15 2.82 -21.73 -16.55
C GLN A 15 2.47 -22.54 -15.29
N ALA A 16 1.33 -22.27 -14.63
CA ALA A 16 0.88 -23.06 -13.49
C ALA A 16 0.60 -24.53 -13.86
N ALA A 17 0.09 -24.81 -15.07
CA ALA A 17 -0.08 -26.17 -15.56
C ALA A 17 1.27 -26.88 -15.77
N LEU A 18 2.25 -26.21 -16.39
CA LEU A 18 3.60 -26.75 -16.56
C LEU A 18 4.29 -27.04 -15.21
N LEU A 19 4.19 -26.12 -14.24
CA LEU A 19 4.75 -26.31 -12.90
C LEU A 19 4.15 -27.52 -12.17
N ARG A 20 2.84 -27.77 -12.31
CA ARG A 20 2.19 -28.96 -11.72
C ARG A 20 2.71 -30.26 -12.32
N ARG A 21 2.96 -30.30 -13.63
CA ARG A 21 3.54 -31.47 -14.32
C ARG A 21 4.97 -31.74 -13.86
N VAL A 22 5.79 -30.69 -13.76
CA VAL A 22 7.15 -30.78 -13.19
C VAL A 22 7.11 -31.31 -11.76
N ALA A 23 6.20 -30.81 -10.92
CA ALA A 23 6.02 -31.29 -9.55
C ALA A 23 5.56 -32.76 -9.46
N ALA A 24 4.86 -33.27 -10.48
CA ALA A 24 4.49 -34.67 -10.61
C ALA A 24 5.62 -35.58 -11.13
N GLY A 25 6.80 -35.02 -11.42
CA GLY A 25 7.94 -35.75 -11.97
C GLY A 25 7.85 -36.00 -13.48
N GLU A 26 6.94 -35.34 -14.18
CA GLU A 26 6.91 -35.38 -15.64
C GLU A 26 8.06 -34.55 -16.22
N ALA A 27 8.58 -34.99 -17.37
CA ALA A 27 9.49 -34.22 -18.21
C ALA A 27 8.70 -33.71 -19.44
N PRO A 28 7.91 -32.63 -19.31
CA PRO A 28 7.20 -32.06 -20.45
C PRO A 28 8.18 -31.58 -21.52
N ASN A 29 7.78 -31.72 -22.80
CA ASN A 29 8.58 -31.23 -23.92
C ASN A 29 8.79 -29.71 -23.89
N GLU A 30 7.85 -28.99 -23.26
CA GLU A 30 7.91 -27.58 -22.96
C GLU A 30 8.22 -27.39 -21.46
N GLY A 31 9.27 -26.66 -21.14
CA GLY A 31 9.65 -26.35 -19.76
C GLY A 31 9.00 -25.05 -19.26
N PRO A 32 8.84 -24.88 -17.94
CA PRO A 32 8.40 -23.61 -17.37
C PRO A 32 9.34 -22.45 -17.76
N ASP A 33 8.74 -21.30 -18.01
CA ASP A 33 9.45 -20.06 -18.29
C ASP A 33 10.01 -19.45 -16.99
N TRP A 34 11.10 -20.04 -16.50
CA TRP A 34 11.67 -19.71 -15.20
C TRP A 34 11.97 -18.22 -15.00
N PRO A 35 12.59 -17.49 -15.96
CA PRO A 35 12.86 -16.06 -15.79
C PRO A 35 11.59 -15.24 -15.51
N ASN A 36 10.54 -15.42 -16.30
CA ASN A 36 9.30 -14.66 -16.13
C ASN A 36 8.52 -15.12 -14.90
N ILE A 37 8.53 -16.41 -14.56
CA ILE A 37 7.92 -16.91 -13.31
C ILE A 37 8.58 -16.28 -12.08
N ILE A 38 9.92 -16.18 -12.07
CA ILE A 38 10.67 -15.55 -10.97
C ILE A 38 10.27 -14.07 -10.85
N GLU A 39 10.26 -13.34 -11.97
CA GLU A 39 9.89 -11.92 -11.99
C GLU A 39 8.47 -11.69 -11.47
N GLU A 40 7.50 -12.52 -11.89
CA GLU A 40 6.11 -12.41 -11.44
C GLU A 40 5.95 -12.71 -9.95
N ILE A 41 6.65 -13.72 -9.42
CA ILE A 41 6.63 -14.02 -7.98
C ILE A 41 7.22 -12.84 -7.17
N GLU A 42 8.32 -12.24 -7.64
CA GLU A 42 8.90 -11.06 -7.02
C GLU A 42 7.98 -9.83 -7.15
N SER A 43 7.26 -9.70 -8.26
CA SER A 43 6.29 -8.63 -8.52
C SER A 43 5.09 -8.71 -7.58
N VAL A 44 4.52 -9.90 -7.36
CA VAL A 44 3.38 -10.11 -6.44
C VAL A 44 3.72 -9.63 -5.03
N GLY A 45 4.88 -10.02 -4.50
CA GLY A 45 5.31 -9.60 -3.16
C GLY A 45 5.53 -8.08 -3.03
N ARG A 46 6.06 -7.44 -4.07
CA ARG A 46 6.22 -5.97 -4.11
C ARG A 46 4.88 -5.25 -4.20
N SER A 47 3.97 -5.77 -5.03
CA SER A 47 2.64 -5.19 -5.24
C SER A 47 1.80 -5.20 -3.96
N ASP A 48 1.85 -6.29 -3.20
CA ASP A 48 1.16 -6.38 -1.91
C ASP A 48 1.73 -5.40 -0.87
N LEU A 49 3.06 -5.24 -0.82
CA LEU A 49 3.70 -4.26 0.05
C LEU A 49 3.27 -2.83 -0.32
N HIS A 50 3.36 -2.47 -1.61
CA HIS A 50 2.96 -1.16 -2.11
C HIS A 50 1.47 -0.87 -1.90
N ARG A 51 0.61 -1.89 -2.00
CA ARG A 51 -0.81 -1.76 -1.65
C ARG A 51 -0.99 -1.33 -0.19
N VAL A 52 -0.27 -1.95 0.74
CA VAL A 52 -0.33 -1.57 2.15
C VAL A 52 0.22 -0.17 2.39
N GLU A 53 1.37 0.17 1.79
CA GLU A 53 1.96 1.51 1.88
C GLU A 53 1.01 2.59 1.36
N SER A 54 0.36 2.36 0.21
CA SER A 54 -0.63 3.27 -0.36
C SER A 54 -1.84 3.47 0.54
N LEU A 55 -2.38 2.39 1.13
CA LEU A 55 -3.48 2.47 2.10
C LEU A 55 -3.07 3.24 3.37
N LEU A 56 -1.85 3.03 3.87
CA LEU A 56 -1.33 3.77 5.02
C LEU A 56 -1.14 5.26 4.69
N PHE A 57 -0.56 5.58 3.53
CA PHE A 57 -0.43 6.94 3.03
C PHE A 57 -1.79 7.65 2.95
N GLN A 58 -2.79 7.02 2.34
CA GLN A 58 -4.14 7.58 2.23
C GLN A 58 -4.78 7.79 3.61
N ALA A 59 -4.60 6.85 4.54
CA ALA A 59 -5.05 7.02 5.91
C ALA A 59 -4.40 8.23 6.59
N LEU A 60 -3.08 8.39 6.45
CA LEU A 60 -2.31 9.49 7.02
C LEU A 60 -2.78 10.84 6.47
N VAL A 61 -2.95 10.96 5.13
CA VAL A 61 -3.47 12.18 4.50
C VAL A 61 -4.84 12.56 5.08
N GLN A 62 -5.75 11.60 5.21
CA GLN A 62 -7.10 11.87 5.73
C GLN A 62 -7.09 12.24 7.22
N MET A 63 -6.23 11.61 8.02
CA MET A 63 -6.03 11.99 9.42
C MET A 63 -5.49 13.41 9.54
N LEU A 64 -4.45 13.73 8.78
CA LEU A 64 -3.82 15.06 8.79
C LEU A 64 -4.80 16.15 8.32
N LYS A 65 -5.64 15.88 7.31
CA LYS A 65 -6.72 16.79 6.92
C LYS A 65 -7.72 17.02 8.06
N ALA A 66 -8.14 15.96 8.74
CA ALA A 66 -9.07 16.07 9.87
C ALA A 66 -8.49 16.79 11.10
N GLU A 67 -7.17 16.77 11.27
CA GLU A 67 -6.44 17.49 12.31
C GLU A 67 -6.17 18.95 11.92
N GLY A 68 -5.81 19.22 10.66
CA GLY A 68 -5.56 20.55 10.13
C GLY A 68 -6.83 21.39 9.96
N TRP A 69 -7.96 20.78 9.56
CA TRP A 69 -9.22 21.49 9.33
C TRP A 69 -10.38 20.85 10.08
N PRO A 70 -10.35 20.80 11.42
CA PRO A 70 -11.35 20.10 12.22
C PRO A 70 -12.74 20.76 12.15
N LEU A 71 -12.82 22.02 11.73
CA LEU A 71 -14.06 22.78 11.54
C LEU A 71 -14.63 22.67 10.13
N SER A 72 -13.91 22.05 9.17
CA SER A 72 -14.45 21.80 7.84
C SER A 72 -15.61 20.81 7.92
N LEU A 73 -16.66 21.04 7.12
CA LEU A 73 -17.80 20.12 7.01
C LEU A 73 -17.38 18.73 6.50
N ALA A 74 -16.23 18.64 5.82
CA ALA A 74 -15.67 17.39 5.32
C ALA A 74 -14.89 16.58 6.38
N ALA A 75 -14.54 17.18 7.53
CA ALA A 75 -13.72 16.55 8.55
C ALA A 75 -14.27 15.23 9.11
N PRO A 76 -15.59 15.07 9.36
CA PRO A 76 -16.15 13.77 9.75
C PRO A 76 -15.95 12.69 8.68
N GLY A 77 -16.05 13.07 7.39
CA GLY A 77 -15.82 12.20 6.24
C GLY A 77 -14.38 11.70 6.19
N TRP A 78 -13.40 12.60 6.29
CA TRP A 78 -11.98 12.23 6.30
C TRP A 78 -11.63 11.30 7.47
N ARG A 79 -12.20 11.52 8.66
CA ARG A 79 -12.02 10.56 9.78
C ARG A 79 -12.62 9.19 9.45
N GLY A 80 -13.73 9.14 8.73
CA GLY A 80 -14.33 7.91 8.20
C GLY A 80 -13.39 7.20 7.22
N ASP A 81 -12.91 7.92 6.22
CA ASP A 81 -11.98 7.42 5.21
C ASP A 81 -10.69 6.90 5.84
N ALA A 82 -10.10 7.65 6.77
CA ALA A 82 -8.92 7.23 7.53
C ALA A 82 -9.14 5.89 8.24
N ARG A 83 -10.29 5.69 8.90
CA ARG A 83 -10.63 4.40 9.52
C ARG A 83 -10.78 3.29 8.48
N GLY A 84 -11.41 3.60 7.34
CA GLY A 84 -11.57 2.67 6.22
C GLY A 84 -10.23 2.20 5.66
N PHE A 85 -9.34 3.12 5.33
CA PHE A 85 -8.01 2.81 4.82
C PHE A 85 -7.16 2.03 5.82
N ARG A 86 -7.18 2.40 7.11
CA ARG A 86 -6.49 1.62 8.16
C ARG A 86 -7.04 0.21 8.30
N ALA A 87 -8.35 0.02 8.19
CA ALA A 87 -8.96 -1.30 8.23
C ALA A 87 -8.54 -2.16 7.02
N GLN A 88 -8.47 -1.56 5.83
CA GLN A 88 -7.99 -2.22 4.61
C GLN A 88 -6.50 -2.56 4.71
N ALA A 89 -5.67 -1.61 5.15
CA ALA A 89 -4.23 -1.84 5.37
C ALA A 89 -4.02 -3.00 6.35
N ARG A 90 -4.75 -3.03 7.46
CA ARG A 90 -4.68 -4.12 8.44
C ARG A 90 -5.08 -5.48 7.87
N ARG A 91 -6.04 -5.53 6.94
CA ARG A 91 -6.46 -6.78 6.28
C ARG A 91 -5.42 -7.29 5.28
N ALA A 92 -4.74 -6.38 4.59
CA ALA A 92 -3.70 -6.71 3.61
C ALA A 92 -2.30 -6.89 4.24
N PHE A 93 -2.12 -6.49 5.50
CA PHE A 93 -0.84 -6.53 6.18
C PHE A 93 -0.41 -7.96 6.53
N ALA A 94 0.81 -8.32 6.11
CA ALA A 94 1.51 -9.52 6.57
C ALA A 94 2.62 -9.15 7.57
N PRO A 95 2.93 -10.00 8.57
CA PRO A 95 3.95 -9.70 9.59
C PRO A 95 5.33 -9.30 9.01
N SER A 96 5.73 -9.91 7.89
CA SER A 96 7.00 -9.63 7.19
C SER A 96 7.10 -8.20 6.61
N MET A 97 5.97 -7.53 6.41
CA MET A 97 5.95 -6.15 5.91
C MET A 97 6.40 -5.14 6.97
N ARG A 98 6.33 -5.49 8.28
CA ARG A 98 6.66 -4.56 9.37
C ARG A 98 8.03 -3.93 9.21
N GLN A 99 9.04 -4.73 8.87
CA GLN A 99 10.42 -4.24 8.70
C GLN A 99 10.67 -3.53 7.36
N ARG A 100 9.71 -3.56 6.43
CA ARG A 100 9.84 -2.99 5.08
C ARG A 100 9.12 -1.66 4.91
N ILE A 101 8.11 -1.39 5.74
CA ILE A 101 7.34 -0.15 5.67
C ILE A 101 8.10 0.98 6.39
N ASP A 102 8.51 1.99 5.64
CA ASP A 102 9.02 3.25 6.17
C ASP A 102 7.87 4.19 6.58
N LEU A 103 7.29 3.94 7.76
CA LEU A 103 6.19 4.75 8.27
C LEU A 103 6.56 6.24 8.46
N PRO A 104 7.75 6.61 8.97
CA PRO A 104 8.21 8.00 9.00
C PRO A 104 8.25 8.66 7.61
N GLY A 105 8.75 7.96 6.59
CA GLY A 105 8.75 8.42 5.20
C GLY A 105 7.33 8.66 4.68
N LEU A 106 6.43 7.68 4.87
CA LEU A 106 5.03 7.80 4.47
C LEU A 106 4.31 8.97 5.16
N TYR A 107 4.63 9.24 6.43
CA TYR A 107 4.10 10.40 7.15
C TYR A 107 4.60 11.71 6.54
N ALA A 108 5.90 11.81 6.25
CA ALA A 108 6.49 13.00 5.64
C ALA A 108 5.89 13.29 4.26
N ASP A 109 5.67 12.26 3.46
CA ASP A 109 5.06 12.41 2.14
C ASP A 109 3.57 12.73 2.23
N ALA A 110 2.84 12.13 3.17
CA ALA A 110 1.44 12.47 3.43
C ALA A 110 1.28 13.93 3.87
N PHE A 111 2.22 14.45 4.67
CA PHE A 111 2.24 15.84 5.07
C PHE A 111 2.50 16.79 3.89
N LYS A 112 3.47 16.46 3.03
CA LYS A 112 3.74 17.24 1.79
C LYS A 112 2.56 17.21 0.81
N ALA A 113 1.75 16.16 0.83
CA ALA A 113 0.57 16.01 -0.02
C ALA A 113 -0.65 16.79 0.47
N LEU A 114 -0.59 17.45 1.64
CA LEU A 114 -1.67 18.28 2.12
C LEU A 114 -1.84 19.54 1.24
N PRO A 115 -3.08 19.96 0.97
CA PRO A 115 -3.31 21.24 0.32
C PRO A 115 -2.94 22.40 1.27
N ASP A 116 -2.52 23.53 0.72
CA ASP A 116 -2.24 24.73 1.53
C ASP A 116 -3.49 25.28 2.22
N THR A 117 -4.67 25.10 1.60
CA THR A 117 -5.96 25.53 2.13
C THR A 117 -7.08 24.55 1.82
N ILE A 118 -8.08 24.47 2.69
CA ILE A 118 -9.37 23.82 2.44
C ILE A 118 -10.47 24.80 2.85
N ASP A 119 -11.52 24.93 2.03
CA ASP A 119 -12.62 25.87 2.25
C ASP A 119 -12.14 27.33 2.43
N GLY A 120 -11.03 27.68 1.76
CA GLY A 120 -10.39 29.00 1.87
C GLY A 120 -9.67 29.26 3.20
N GLN A 121 -9.58 28.26 4.09
CA GLN A 121 -8.88 28.36 5.36
C GLN A 121 -7.54 27.62 5.30
N PRO A 122 -6.44 28.19 5.83
CA PRO A 122 -5.22 27.43 6.05
C PRO A 122 -5.47 26.35 7.13
N PRO A 123 -4.63 25.31 7.21
CA PRO A 123 -4.76 24.37 8.32
C PRO A 123 -4.55 25.16 9.62
N LEU A 124 -5.36 24.87 10.64
CA LEU A 124 -4.96 25.12 12.02
C LEU A 124 -3.56 24.57 12.17
N ARG A 125 -2.63 25.35 12.74
CA ARG A 125 -1.26 24.89 12.97
C ARG A 125 -1.37 23.46 13.50
N VAL A 126 -0.93 22.49 12.70
CA VAL A 126 -0.66 21.14 13.18
C VAL A 126 0.46 21.39 14.16
N SER A 127 0.10 21.69 15.40
CA SER A 127 1.06 22.16 16.38
C SER A 127 2.14 21.08 16.47
N ASP A 128 3.36 21.45 16.81
CA ASP A 128 4.42 20.45 17.02
C ASP A 128 3.99 19.34 18.02
N ASP A 129 2.91 19.58 18.79
CA ASP A 129 2.26 18.60 19.65
C ASP A 129 1.47 17.51 18.92
N ALA A 130 0.86 17.79 17.77
CA ALA A 130 0.19 16.79 16.92
C ALA A 130 1.22 15.88 16.24
N ARG A 131 2.33 16.46 15.73
CA ARG A 131 3.50 15.70 15.25
C ARG A 131 4.04 14.76 16.33
N ARG A 132 4.25 15.27 17.55
CA ARG A 132 4.66 14.45 18.71
C ARG A 132 3.60 13.44 19.17
N ALA A 133 2.32 13.70 18.98
CA ALA A 133 1.24 12.77 19.36
C ALA A 133 1.12 11.58 18.39
N VAL A 134 1.40 11.80 17.10
CA VAL A 134 1.52 10.72 16.11
C VAL A 134 2.78 9.90 16.38
N GLU A 135 3.93 10.54 16.62
CA GLU A 135 5.18 9.85 16.98
C GLU A 135 5.01 8.97 18.24
N ARG A 136 4.37 9.48 19.30
CA ARG A 136 4.10 8.72 20.54
C ARG A 136 3.15 7.54 20.37
N ARG A 137 2.25 7.57 19.38
CA ARG A 137 1.32 6.46 19.08
C ARG A 137 1.95 5.40 18.18
N VAL A 138 3.05 5.73 17.51
CA VAL A 138 3.83 4.82 16.68
C VAL A 138 4.87 4.04 17.48
N THR A 139 5.40 4.60 18.58
CA THR A 139 6.41 3.92 19.42
C THR A 139 5.82 3.00 20.51
N ALA A 140 4.51 3.00 20.71
CA ALA A 140 3.84 2.27 21.79
C ALA A 140 3.17 0.94 21.35
N ALA A 141 3.49 0.41 20.16
CA ALA A 141 2.94 -0.84 19.61
C ALA A 141 3.98 -1.59 18.77
#